data_AF-A0A661HS29-F1
#
_entry.id   AF-A0A661HS29-F1
#
_cell.length_a   1.000
_cell.length_b   1.000
_cell.length_c   1.000
_cell.angle_alpha   90.00
_cell.angle_beta   90.00
_cell.angle_gamma   90.00
#
_symmetry.space_group_name_H-M   'P 1'
#
loop_
_entity.id
_entity.type
_entity.pdbx_description
1 polymer ?
#
loop_
_entity_poly.entity_id
_entity_poly.type
_entity_poly.pdbx_seq_one_letter_code
_entity_poly.pdbx_strand_id
1 'polypeptide(L)'
;MGKIIKGLALSAIASSVVVAGGYKIPEQSLNATALAAAYVAHTTGADAAYYNPANMAFMADKQYVEGAITLAHLPANTYTLGGPFSGESESEDILIPNFHYVSNAIGDFRWGVSMVAPGGLTK
;
A
#
# COMPACT_ATOMS: atom_id res chain seq x y z
N MET A 1 -17.62 -37.31 -7.60
CA MET A 1 -17.64 -35.89 -8.02
C MET A 1 -17.60 -34.89 -6.86
N GLY A 2 -18.55 -34.92 -5.91
CA GLY A 2 -18.67 -33.87 -4.89
C GLY A 2 -17.46 -33.65 -3.95
N LYS A 3 -16.71 -34.71 -3.60
CA LYS A 3 -15.49 -34.58 -2.78
C LYS A 3 -14.36 -33.85 -3.52
N ILE A 4 -14.23 -34.09 -4.83
CA ILE A 4 -13.21 -33.46 -5.69
C ILE A 4 -13.53 -31.97 -5.85
N ILE A 5 -14.81 -31.63 -6.08
CA ILE A 5 -15.26 -30.23 -6.20
C ILE A 5 -15.01 -29.46 -4.90
N LYS A 6 -15.34 -30.04 -3.74
CA LYS A 6 -15.09 -29.43 -2.43
C LYS A 6 -13.59 -29.23 -2.17
N GLY A 7 -12.76 -30.21 -2.54
CA GLY A 7 -11.31 -30.10 -2.44
C GLY A 7 -10.75 -28.97 -3.30
N LEU A 8 -11.15 -28.89 -4.57
CA LEU A 8 -10.73 -27.83 -5.49
C LEU A 8 -11.18 -26.43 -5.02
N ALA A 9 -12.42 -26.30 -4.54
CA ALA A 9 -12.93 -25.04 -4.00
C ALA A 9 -12.15 -24.58 -2.77
N LEU A 10 -11.86 -25.50 -1.84
CA LEU A 10 -11.06 -25.19 -0.66
C LEU A 10 -9.63 -24.78 -1.04
N SER A 11 -8.99 -25.50 -1.98
CA SER A 11 -7.66 -25.15 -2.47
C SER A 11 -7.61 -23.76 -3.12
N ALA A 12 -8.63 -23.38 -3.90
CA ALA A 12 -8.72 -22.05 -4.53
C ALA A 12 -8.93 -20.93 -3.50
N ILE A 13 -9.74 -21.17 -2.46
CA ILE A 13 -9.94 -20.21 -1.37
C ILE A 13 -8.65 -20.08 -0.53
N ALA A 14 -8.02 -21.19 -0.16
CA ALA A 14 -6.79 -21.17 0.64
C ALA A 14 -5.61 -20.53 -0.12
N SER A 15 -5.49 -20.76 -1.43
CA SER A 15 -4.41 -20.17 -2.24
C SER A 15 -4.60 -18.70 -2.59
N SER A 16 -5.81 -18.14 -2.43
CA SER A 16 -6.09 -16.73 -2.72
C SER A 16 -5.83 -15.80 -1.53
N VAL A 17 -5.63 -16.34 -0.32
CA VAL A 17 -5.35 -15.54 0.88
C VAL A 17 -3.87 -15.60 1.21
N VAL A 18 -3.05 -14.85 0.47
CA VAL A 18 -1.65 -14.59 0.83
C VAL A 18 -1.58 -13.31 1.64
N VAL A 19 -1.47 -13.43 2.97
CA VAL A 19 -1.24 -12.29 3.87
C VAL A 19 0.26 -12.00 3.92
N ALA A 20 0.80 -11.45 2.83
CA ALA A 20 2.21 -11.02 2.74
C ALA A 20 2.39 -9.53 3.14
N GLY A 21 1.53 -9.02 4.01
CA GLY A 21 1.51 -7.61 4.40
C GLY A 21 2.59 -7.20 5.42
N GLY A 22 3.42 -8.13 5.89
CA GLY A 22 4.34 -7.89 7.02
C GLY A 22 5.34 -6.74 6.81
N TYR A 23 5.71 -6.45 5.56
CA TYR A 23 6.65 -5.39 5.21
C TYR A 23 5.98 -4.22 4.47
N LYS A 24 4.66 -4.29 4.25
CA LYS A 24 3.93 -3.33 3.42
C LYS A 24 3.80 -2.00 4.14
N ILE A 25 4.04 -0.91 3.42
CA ILE A 25 3.76 0.45 3.87
C ILE A 25 2.55 0.95 3.07
N PRO A 26 1.32 0.93 3.64
CA PRO A 26 0.14 1.43 2.94
C PRO A 26 0.07 2.97 2.82
N GLU A 27 0.84 3.71 3.61
CA GLU A 27 0.85 5.19 3.72
C GLU A 27 1.56 5.89 2.54
N GLN A 28 1.22 5.51 1.31
CA GLN A 28 1.80 6.10 0.10
C GLN A 28 1.10 7.39 -0.34
N SER A 29 -0.04 7.76 0.25
CA SER A 29 -0.62 9.10 0.10
C SER A 29 -1.44 9.48 1.32
N LEU A 30 -1.73 10.78 1.47
CA LEU A 30 -2.59 11.28 2.55
C LEU A 30 -4.02 10.72 2.44
N ASN A 31 -4.58 10.67 1.22
CA ASN A 31 -5.95 10.19 1.00
C ASN A 31 -6.09 8.72 1.36
N ALA A 32 -5.13 7.88 0.98
CA ALA A 32 -5.14 6.48 1.33
C ALA A 32 -4.95 6.27 2.84
N THR A 33 -4.07 7.03 3.47
CA THR A 33 -3.84 6.97 4.92
C THR A 33 -5.10 7.34 5.69
N ALA A 34 -5.77 8.42 5.29
CA ALA A 34 -7.02 8.88 5.91
C ALA A 34 -8.15 7.85 5.81
N LEU A 35 -8.09 6.95 4.83
CA LEU A 35 -9.05 5.88 4.59
C LEU A 35 -8.55 4.50 5.01
N ALA A 36 -7.48 4.42 5.82
CA ALA A 36 -6.88 3.15 6.25
C ALA A 36 -6.58 2.19 5.06
N ALA A 37 -6.05 2.74 3.98
CA ALA A 37 -5.76 2.09 2.71
C ALA A 37 -6.98 1.58 1.91
N ALA A 38 -8.21 1.89 2.31
CA ALA A 38 -9.42 1.58 1.55
C ALA A 38 -9.65 2.57 0.39
N TYR A 39 -8.70 2.65 -0.54
CA TYR A 39 -8.65 3.75 -1.51
C TYR A 39 -8.53 3.34 -2.99
N VAL A 40 -8.50 2.05 -3.33
CA VAL A 40 -8.29 1.59 -4.73
C VAL A 40 -9.46 1.92 -5.67
N ALA A 41 -10.70 1.81 -5.18
CA ALA A 41 -11.89 1.91 -6.02
C ALA A 41 -12.17 3.35 -6.50
N HIS A 42 -11.86 4.35 -5.68
CA HIS A 42 -12.16 5.74 -5.95
C HIS A 42 -10.99 6.64 -5.54
N THR A 43 -10.13 6.93 -6.51
CA THR A 43 -8.95 7.79 -6.37
C THR A 43 -9.13 9.04 -7.22
N THR A 44 -9.05 10.22 -6.62
CA THR A 44 -9.29 11.50 -7.33
C THR A 44 -8.10 12.44 -7.33
N GLY A 45 -7.04 12.10 -6.61
CA GLY A 45 -5.79 12.86 -6.49
C GLY A 45 -4.73 12.44 -7.52
N ALA A 46 -3.57 13.07 -7.45
CA ALA A 46 -2.40 12.65 -8.23
C ALA A 46 -1.97 11.22 -7.86
N ASP A 47 -2.20 10.81 -6.62
CA ASP A 47 -2.02 9.45 -6.12
C ASP A 47 -2.80 8.36 -6.87
N ALA A 48 -3.78 8.72 -7.71
CA ALA A 48 -4.43 7.80 -8.65
C ALA A 48 -3.41 7.07 -9.55
N ALA A 49 -2.31 7.74 -9.92
CA ALA A 49 -1.23 7.14 -10.72
C ALA A 49 -0.56 5.93 -10.04
N TYR A 50 -0.63 5.83 -8.71
CA TYR A 50 -0.09 4.71 -7.94
C TYR A 50 -1.16 3.68 -7.58
N TYR A 51 -2.29 4.14 -7.02
CA TYR A 51 -3.31 3.23 -6.48
C TYR A 51 -4.21 2.61 -7.55
N ASN A 52 -4.60 3.37 -8.56
CA ASN A 52 -5.44 2.89 -9.66
C ASN A 52 -5.36 3.83 -10.89
N PRO A 53 -4.42 3.59 -11.81
CA PRO A 53 -4.24 4.43 -13.01
C PRO A 53 -5.49 4.55 -13.89
N ALA A 54 -6.42 3.58 -13.85
CA ALA A 54 -7.66 3.65 -14.62
C ALA A 54 -8.55 4.82 -14.18
N ASN A 55 -8.51 5.20 -12.91
CA ASN A 55 -9.28 6.34 -12.39
C ASN A 55 -8.78 7.68 -12.94
N MET A 56 -7.55 7.75 -13.48
CA MET A 56 -7.04 8.96 -14.12
C MET A 56 -7.90 9.38 -15.31
N ALA A 57 -8.62 8.46 -15.96
CA ALA A 57 -9.53 8.76 -17.06
C ALA A 57 -10.71 9.67 -16.64
N PHE A 58 -11.08 9.66 -15.35
CA PHE A 58 -12.22 10.43 -14.82
C PHE A 58 -11.83 11.77 -14.19
N MET A 59 -10.54 12.10 -14.14
CA MET A 59 -10.08 13.36 -13.55
C MET A 59 -10.47 14.57 -14.41
N ALA A 60 -10.55 15.76 -13.81
CA ALA A 60 -10.73 16.99 -14.58
C ALA A 60 -9.48 17.28 -15.44
N ASP A 61 -9.66 17.99 -16.56
CA ASP A 61 -8.56 18.33 -17.48
C ASP A 61 -7.63 19.41 -16.92
N LYS A 62 -6.73 18.98 -16.05
CA LYS A 62 -5.68 19.79 -15.42
C LYS A 62 -4.55 18.88 -14.93
N GLN A 63 -3.43 19.48 -14.55
CA GLN A 63 -2.33 18.76 -13.91
C GLN A 63 -2.59 18.63 -12.40
N TYR A 64 -2.13 17.51 -11.82
CA TYR A 64 -2.21 17.24 -10.39
C TYR A 64 -0.83 16.91 -9.87
N VAL A 65 -0.50 17.44 -8.69
CA VAL A 65 0.76 17.20 -8.00
C VAL A 65 0.45 16.99 -6.52
N GLU A 66 0.95 15.90 -5.96
CA GLU A 66 0.86 15.60 -4.54
C GLU A 66 2.21 15.12 -4.03
N GLY A 67 2.54 15.46 -2.80
CA GLY A 67 3.73 14.95 -2.15
C GLY A 67 3.60 15.10 -0.64
N ALA A 68 4.15 14.13 0.08
CA ALA A 68 4.13 14.11 1.53
C ALA A 68 5.36 13.38 2.07
N ILE A 69 5.62 13.59 3.36
CA ILE A 69 6.58 12.82 4.14
C ILE A 69 5.82 12.29 5.35
N THR A 70 5.74 10.97 5.48
CA THR A 70 5.14 10.30 6.63
C THR A 70 6.25 9.90 7.60
N LEU A 71 6.05 10.15 8.90
CA LEU A 71 6.90 9.60 9.95
C LEU A 71 6.24 8.34 10.52
N ALA A 72 6.91 7.20 10.36
CA ALA A 72 6.51 5.95 10.99
C ALA A 72 7.37 5.70 12.24
N HIS A 73 6.74 5.72 13.41
CA HIS A 73 7.36 5.35 14.68
C HIS A 73 7.08 3.88 15.00
N LEU A 74 8.15 3.09 15.17
CA LEU A 74 8.13 1.65 15.33
C LEU A 74 8.64 1.29 16.74
N PRO A 75 7.75 1.11 17.75
CA PRO A 75 8.17 0.81 19.12
C PRO A 75 8.83 -0.56 19.25
N ALA A 76 9.70 -0.75 20.24
CA ALA A 76 10.35 -2.02 20.53
C ALA A 76 9.34 -3.17 20.75
N ASN A 77 9.60 -4.34 20.18
CA ASN A 77 8.85 -5.57 20.43
C ASN A 77 9.63 -6.46 21.40
N THR A 78 9.00 -6.92 22.47
CA THR A 78 9.61 -7.87 23.41
C THR A 78 9.16 -9.30 23.11
N TYR A 79 10.13 -10.20 22.91
CA TYR A 79 9.89 -11.63 22.79
C TYR A 79 10.36 -12.36 24.06
N THR A 80 9.45 -13.09 24.71
CA THR A 80 9.75 -13.83 25.96
C THR A 80 9.40 -15.31 25.81
N LEU A 81 10.40 -16.17 25.98
CA LEU A 81 10.25 -17.64 25.99
C LEU A 81 10.93 -18.29 27.21
N GLY A 82 12.03 -17.71 27.68
CA GLY A 82 13.01 -18.28 28.62
C GLY A 82 14.43 -17.96 28.11
N GLY A 83 15.38 -17.63 28.98
CA GLY A 83 16.75 -17.30 28.53
C GLY A 83 17.40 -18.50 27.81
N PRO A 84 18.46 -18.37 27.00
CA PRO A 84 18.97 -17.25 26.18
C PRO A 84 18.10 -16.94 24.94
N PHE A 85 16.85 -17.41 24.88
CA PHE A 85 15.97 -17.30 23.71
C PHE A 85 15.00 -16.11 23.77
N SER A 86 15.11 -15.26 24.78
CA SER A 86 14.30 -14.03 24.91
C SER A 86 15.10 -12.82 24.40
N GLY A 87 14.42 -11.82 23.86
CA GLY A 87 15.07 -10.64 23.25
C GLY A 87 14.09 -9.49 23.02
N GLU A 88 14.64 -8.34 22.66
CA GLU A 88 13.90 -7.11 22.38
C GLU A 88 14.39 -6.53 21.05
N SER A 89 13.46 -6.01 20.23
CA SER A 89 13.81 -5.28 19.01
C SER A 89 14.03 -3.80 19.28
N GLU A 90 14.80 -3.13 18.43
CA GLU A 90 15.06 -1.70 18.55
C GLU A 90 13.80 -0.86 18.25
N SER A 91 13.80 0.36 18.80
CA SER A 91 12.85 1.40 18.40
C SER A 91 13.38 2.10 17.15
N GLU A 92 12.52 2.34 16.18
CA GLU A 92 12.90 2.95 14.91
C GLU A 92 11.97 4.11 14.55
N ASP A 93 12.53 5.17 13.98
CA ASP A 93 11.79 6.30 13.40
C ASP A 93 12.17 6.41 11.92
N ILE A 94 11.21 6.17 11.04
CA ILE A 94 11.44 6.08 9.60
C ILE A 94 10.67 7.19 8.88
N LEU A 95 11.38 7.98 8.09
CA LEU A 95 10.78 8.96 7.18
C LEU A 95 10.48 8.30 5.84
N ILE A 96 9.23 8.41 5.41
CA ILE A 96 8.70 7.75 4.21
C ILE A 96 8.18 8.85 3.27
N PRO A 97 8.98 9.26 2.27
CA PRO A 97 8.52 10.24 1.28
C PRO A 97 7.62 9.57 0.23
N ASN A 98 6.62 10.32 -0.23
CA ASN A 98 5.89 10.01 -1.44
C ASN A 98 5.74 11.26 -2.32
N PHE A 99 5.64 11.03 -3.62
CA PHE A 99 5.37 12.06 -4.62
C PHE A 99 4.57 11.45 -5.76
N HIS A 100 3.56 12.18 -6.22
CA HIS A 100 2.69 11.79 -7.31
C HIS A 100 2.46 12.96 -8.25
N TYR A 101 2.43 12.65 -9.55
CA TYR A 101 2.09 13.59 -10.60
C TYR A 101 1.16 12.93 -11.62
N VAL A 102 0.16 13.67 -12.08
CA VAL A 102 -0.70 13.29 -13.22
C VAL A 102 -0.79 14.46 -14.19
N SER A 103 -0.58 14.20 -15.48
CA SER A 103 -0.71 15.20 -16.53
C SER A 103 -2.17 15.62 -16.76
N ASN A 104 -2.36 16.77 -17.39
CA ASN A 104 -3.62 17.07 -18.07
C ASN A 104 -3.88 16.06 -19.20
N ALA A 105 -5.09 16.06 -19.75
CA ALA A 105 -5.46 15.16 -20.85
C ALA A 105 -4.69 15.51 -22.13
N ILE A 106 -4.27 14.48 -22.85
CA ILE A 106 -3.70 14.53 -24.20
C ILE A 106 -4.65 13.74 -25.09
N GLY A 107 -5.77 14.37 -25.47
CA GLY A 107 -6.92 13.66 -26.03
C GLY A 107 -7.52 12.70 -24.99
N ASP A 108 -7.70 11.43 -25.38
CA ASP A 108 -8.22 10.37 -24.50
C ASP A 108 -7.14 9.75 -23.60
N PHE A 109 -5.90 10.22 -23.69
CA PHE A 109 -4.76 9.69 -22.95
C PHE A 109 -4.32 10.62 -21.82
N ARG A 110 -3.90 10.02 -20.70
CA ARG A 110 -3.22 10.70 -19.59
C ARG A 110 -2.09 9.82 -19.09
N TRP A 111 -1.03 10.46 -18.59
CA TRP A 111 0.06 9.76 -17.93
C TRP A 111 0.27 10.32 -16.53
N GLY A 112 0.83 9.49 -15.67
CA GLY A 112 1.21 9.88 -14.32
C GLY A 112 2.49 9.15 -13.91
N VAL A 113 3.14 9.68 -12.89
CA VAL A 113 4.33 9.09 -12.27
C VAL A 113 4.18 9.15 -10.77
N SER A 114 4.72 8.15 -10.07
CA SER A 114 4.70 8.08 -8.62
C SER A 114 6.05 7.59 -8.10
N MET A 115 6.58 8.29 -7.10
CA MET A 115 7.74 7.89 -6.32
C MET A 115 7.25 7.52 -4.93
N VAL A 116 7.43 6.27 -4.55
CA VAL A 116 6.81 5.64 -3.38
C VAL A 116 7.79 4.67 -2.72
N ALA A 117 7.56 4.38 -1.44
CA ALA A 117 8.30 3.38 -0.67
C ALA A 117 7.31 2.30 -0.20
N PRO A 118 6.89 1.36 -1.05
CA PRO A 118 5.74 0.47 -0.82
C PRO A 118 5.98 -0.59 0.26
N GLY A 119 7.23 -0.75 0.71
CA GLY A 119 7.58 -1.61 1.81
C GLY A 119 8.99 -1.32 2.33
N GLY A 120 9.32 -1.87 3.48
CA GLY A 120 10.62 -1.68 4.13
C GLY A 120 10.61 -1.64 5.65
N LEU A 121 9.44 -1.73 6.29
CA LEU A 121 9.35 -1.84 7.75
C LEU A 121 9.73 -3.27 8.15
N THR A 122 10.75 -3.44 8.99
CA THR A 122 11.19 -4.74 9.50
C THR A 122 11.11 -4.73 11.03
N LYS A 123 10.54 -5.77 11.63
CA LYS A 123 10.60 -6.03 13.08
C LYS A 123 10.79 -7.50 13.35
#